data_AF-A0AAV2PH71-F1
#
_entry.id   AF-A0AAV2PH71-F1
#
_cell.length_a   1.000
_cell.length_b   1.000
_cell.length_c   1.000
_cell.angle_alpha   90.00
_cell.angle_beta   90.00
_cell.angle_gamma   90.00
#
_symmetry.space_group_name_H-M   'P 1'
#
loop_
_entity.id
_entity.type
_entity.pdbx_description
1 polymer ?
#
loop_
_entity_poly.entity_id
_entity_poly.type
_entity_poly.pdbx_seq_one_letter_code
_entity_poly.pdbx_strand_id
1 'polypeptide(L)'
;VFNGIGFENIHIYYNDLEVIELQALDSCYETTTDLYLYYNKITSFPFDELSQFSKLSNFALTGNSLSVIPADAFHGLTALEYLDIGGNNADIVGTFQDLPN
;
A
#
# COMPACT_ATOMS: atom_id res chain seq x y z
N VAL A 1 6.88 12.60 8.70
CA VAL A 1 6.71 13.66 7.68
C VAL A 1 5.37 14.41 7.77
N PHE A 2 4.32 13.83 8.37
CA PHE A 2 2.97 14.43 8.36
C PHE A 2 2.53 15.15 9.65
N ASN A 3 3.43 15.38 10.61
CA ASN A 3 3.16 16.12 11.87
C ASN A 3 1.89 15.65 12.63
N GLY A 4 1.56 14.37 12.56
CA GLY A 4 0.37 13.80 13.21
C GLY A 4 -0.96 14.11 12.52
N ILE A 5 -0.94 14.74 11.34
CA ILE A 5 -2.14 14.97 10.53
C ILE A 5 -2.32 13.77 9.59
N GLY A 6 -3.47 13.13 9.69
CA GLY A 6 -3.90 12.09 8.75
C GLY A 6 -4.47 12.69 7.47
N PHE A 7 -4.20 12.03 6.35
CA PHE A 7 -4.75 12.38 5.04
C PHE A 7 -5.72 11.30 4.60
N GLU A 8 -6.83 11.71 4.00
CA GLU A 8 -7.81 10.79 3.40
C GLU A 8 -7.33 10.25 2.04
N ASN A 9 -6.69 11.12 1.24
CA ASN A 9 -6.24 10.80 -0.11
C ASN A 9 -4.73 11.05 -0.22
N ILE A 10 -3.96 10.00 -0.47
CA ILE A 10 -2.50 10.06 -0.64
C ILE A 10 -2.16 9.60 -2.05
N HIS A 11 -1.93 10.57 -2.93
CA HIS A 11 -1.64 10.33 -4.34
C HIS A 11 -0.21 10.78 -4.65
N ILE A 12 0.70 9.81 -4.75
CA ILE A 12 2.11 10.04 -5.07
C ILE A 12 2.46 9.09 -6.21
N TYR A 13 2.04 9.43 -7.43
CA TYR A 13 2.23 8.59 -8.61
C TYR A 13 2.98 9.34 -9.72
N TYR A 14 3.58 8.60 -10.66
CA TYR A 14 4.48 9.16 -11.70
C TYR A 14 5.65 9.96 -11.12
N ASN A 15 6.31 9.40 -10.10
CA ASN A 15 7.51 9.98 -9.48
C ASN A 15 8.64 8.93 -9.41
N ASP A 16 9.72 9.25 -8.70
CA ASP A 16 10.90 8.41 -8.53
C ASP A 16 11.00 7.84 -7.10
N LEU A 17 9.89 7.61 -6.42
CA LEU A 17 9.92 7.11 -5.04
C LEU A 17 10.45 5.68 -5.00
N GLU A 18 11.49 5.42 -4.20
CA GLU A 18 12.17 4.11 -4.16
C GLU A 18 11.81 3.28 -2.93
N VAL A 19 11.51 3.92 -1.80
CA VAL A 19 11.27 3.27 -0.51
C VAL A 19 10.15 4.00 0.21
N ILE A 20 9.23 3.24 0.80
CA ILE A 20 8.37 3.70 1.88
C ILE A 20 8.95 3.18 3.19
N GLU A 21 9.37 4.09 4.07
CA GLU A 21 9.93 3.72 5.36
C GLU A 21 8.82 3.24 6.33
N LEU A 22 9.22 2.42 7.30
CA LEU A 22 8.38 2.03 8.43
C LEU A 22 7.82 3.28 9.12
N GLN A 23 6.55 3.27 9.49
CA GLN A 23 5.84 4.39 10.14
C GLN A 23 5.79 5.70 9.34
N ALA A 24 6.19 5.71 8.06
CA ALA A 24 6.14 6.92 7.24
C ALA A 24 4.70 7.46 7.11
N LEU A 25 3.69 6.59 7.26
CA LEU A 25 2.26 6.85 7.12
C LEU A 25 1.48 6.66 8.43
N ASP A 26 2.14 6.62 9.59
CA ASP A 26 1.52 6.30 10.88
C ASP A 26 0.32 7.19 11.26
N SER A 27 0.42 8.49 11.00
CA SER A 27 -0.66 9.45 11.23
C SER A 27 -1.86 9.26 10.30
N CYS A 28 -1.71 8.45 9.25
CA CYS A 28 -2.70 8.27 8.19
C CYS A 28 -3.48 6.95 8.28
N TYR A 29 -3.07 6.01 9.15
CA TYR A 29 -3.69 4.69 9.29
C TYR A 29 -5.21 4.75 9.49
N GLU A 30 -5.70 5.68 10.31
CA GLU A 30 -7.13 5.78 10.63
C GLU A 30 -7.91 6.74 9.72
N THR A 31 -7.26 7.34 8.71
CA THR A 31 -7.87 8.37 7.86
C THR A 31 -7.86 8.03 6.37
N THR A 32 -6.80 7.38 5.87
CA THR A 32 -6.64 7.17 4.44
C THR A 32 -7.66 6.18 3.88
N THR A 33 -8.35 6.61 2.84
CA THR A 33 -9.22 5.77 2.00
C THR A 33 -8.53 5.40 0.69
N ASP A 34 -7.73 6.33 0.14
CA ASP A 34 -7.08 6.18 -1.16
C ASP A 34 -5.56 6.32 -1.01
N LEU A 35 -4.84 5.25 -1.30
CA LEU A 35 -3.38 5.21 -1.33
C LEU A 35 -2.89 4.80 -2.72
N TYR A 36 -2.52 5.79 -3.53
CA TYR A 36 -2.03 5.58 -4.88
C TYR A 36 -0.55 5.93 -4.99
N LEU A 37 0.26 4.88 -5.15
CA LEU A 37 1.72 4.94 -5.27
C LEU A 37 2.22 4.38 -6.62
N TYR A 38 1.32 4.24 -7.59
CA TYR A 38 1.60 3.62 -8.87
C TYR A 38 2.61 4.42 -9.72
N TYR A 39 3.30 3.73 -10.63
CA TYR A 39 4.35 4.28 -11.50
C TYR A 39 5.40 5.08 -10.73
N ASN A 40 5.99 4.46 -9.71
CA ASN A 40 7.21 4.91 -9.04
C ASN A 40 8.33 3.87 -9.25
N LYS A 41 9.35 3.88 -8.38
CA LYS A 41 10.47 2.93 -8.38
C LYS A 41 10.52 2.14 -7.07
N ILE A 42 9.37 1.94 -6.42
CA ILE A 42 9.33 1.38 -5.07
C ILE A 42 9.85 -0.06 -5.11
N THR A 43 10.91 -0.32 -4.35
CA THR A 43 11.53 -1.65 -4.24
C THR A 43 11.17 -2.37 -2.95
N SER A 44 10.75 -1.61 -1.92
CA SER A 44 10.29 -2.12 -0.62
C SER A 44 9.12 -1.30 -0.08
N PHE A 45 8.13 -1.99 0.49
CA PHE A 45 6.95 -1.41 1.12
C PHE A 45 6.67 -2.11 2.47
N PRO A 46 6.29 -1.40 3.55
CA PRO A 46 6.05 -1.98 4.86
C PRO A 46 4.67 -2.67 4.92
N PHE A 47 4.54 -3.83 4.28
CA PHE A 47 3.27 -4.55 4.18
C PHE A 47 2.64 -4.89 5.54
N ASP A 48 3.44 -5.16 6.57
CA ASP A 48 2.96 -5.46 7.93
C ASP A 48 2.12 -4.31 8.53
N GLU A 49 2.35 -3.07 8.09
CA GLU A 49 1.62 -1.89 8.56
C GLU A 49 0.29 -1.68 7.81
N LEU A 50 0.05 -2.35 6.67
CA LEU A 50 -1.22 -2.20 5.93
C LEU A 50 -2.42 -2.58 6.78
N SER A 51 -2.27 -3.58 7.65
CA SER A 51 -3.31 -4.00 8.58
C SER A 51 -3.83 -2.89 9.51
N GLN A 52 -3.06 -1.81 9.70
CA GLN A 52 -3.46 -0.66 10.50
C GLN A 52 -4.42 0.28 9.75
N PHE A 53 -4.49 0.18 8.41
CA PHE A 53 -5.31 1.07 7.61
C PHE A 53 -6.80 0.67 7.64
N SER A 54 -7.51 1.11 8.68
CA SER A 54 -8.90 0.70 8.96
C SER A 54 -9.93 1.16 7.92
N LYS A 55 -9.59 2.17 7.10
CA LYS A 55 -10.49 2.78 6.10
C LYS A 55 -10.00 2.65 4.66
N LEU A 56 -8.85 2.01 4.43
CA LEU A 56 -8.26 1.95 3.10
C LEU A 56 -9.14 1.11 2.18
N SER A 57 -9.67 1.78 1.17
CA SER A 57 -10.59 1.22 0.18
C SER A 57 -9.91 1.03 -1.17
N ASN A 58 -9.04 1.97 -1.55
CA ASN A 58 -8.34 1.92 -2.83
C ASN A 58 -6.83 1.92 -2.62
N PHE A 59 -6.16 0.87 -3.07
CA PHE A 59 -4.71 0.74 -2.97
C PHE A 59 -4.08 0.36 -4.31
N ALA A 60 -3.12 1.16 -4.78
CA ALA A 60 -2.41 0.89 -6.02
C ALA A 60 -0.89 1.06 -5.87
N LEU A 61 -0.18 -0.03 -6.16
CA LEU A 61 1.28 -0.11 -6.28
C LEU A 61 1.72 -0.49 -7.70
N THR A 62 0.83 -0.41 -8.67
CA THR A 62 1.06 -0.81 -10.07
C THR A 62 2.31 -0.15 -10.67
N GLY A 63 3.09 -0.91 -11.44
CA GLY A 63 4.23 -0.36 -12.17
C GLY A 63 5.37 0.14 -11.27
N ASN A 64 5.57 -0.51 -10.13
CA ASN A 64 6.74 -0.33 -9.25
C ASN A 64 7.77 -1.46 -9.47
N SER A 65 8.76 -1.57 -8.60
CA SER A 65 9.85 -2.56 -8.69
C SER A 65 9.94 -3.43 -7.44
N LEU A 66 8.80 -3.73 -6.81
CA LEU A 66 8.74 -4.62 -5.66
C LEU A 66 9.24 -6.01 -6.08
N SER A 67 10.03 -6.64 -5.22
CA SER A 67 10.61 -7.98 -5.46
C SER A 67 9.86 -9.10 -4.74
N VAL A 68 9.16 -8.77 -3.65
CA VAL A 68 8.37 -9.72 -2.86
C VAL A 68 7.11 -9.02 -2.37
N ILE A 69 5.98 -9.72 -2.47
CA ILE A 69 4.74 -9.37 -1.79
C ILE A 69 4.39 -10.54 -0.85
N PRO A 70 4.40 -10.33 0.47
CA PRO A 70 4.12 -11.39 1.46
C PRO A 70 2.77 -12.09 1.27
N ALA A 71 2.67 -13.34 1.76
CA ALA A 71 1.45 -14.17 1.70
C ALA A 71 0.21 -13.46 2.30
N ASP A 72 0.45 -12.74 3.38
CA ASP A 72 -0.47 -12.05 4.28
C ASP A 72 -0.44 -10.52 4.12
N ALA A 73 0.17 -10.01 3.04
CA ALA A 73 0.40 -8.58 2.81
C ALA A 73 -0.85 -7.71 2.92
N PHE A 74 -2.03 -8.26 2.64
CA PHE A 74 -3.31 -7.53 2.62
C PHE A 74 -4.25 -7.97 3.76
N HIS A 75 -3.76 -8.77 4.71
CA HIS A 75 -4.53 -9.19 5.86
C HIS A 75 -4.99 -7.98 6.68
N GLY A 76 -6.27 -7.98 7.08
CA GLY A 76 -6.85 -6.91 7.89
C GLY A 76 -7.35 -5.69 7.09
N LEU A 77 -7.13 -5.63 5.77
CA LEU A 77 -7.70 -4.60 4.89
C LEU A 77 -9.18 -4.85 4.60
N THR A 78 -10.03 -4.79 5.64
CA THR A 78 -11.44 -5.17 5.56
C THR A 78 -12.31 -4.23 4.75
N ALA A 79 -11.84 -3.00 4.48
CA ALA A 79 -12.54 -1.98 3.70
C ALA A 79 -12.08 -1.92 2.23
N LEU A 80 -11.13 -2.77 1.83
CA LEU A 80 -10.53 -2.71 0.50
C LEU A 80 -11.55 -3.08 -0.58
N GLU A 81 -11.72 -2.22 -1.57
CA GLU A 81 -12.61 -2.45 -2.72
C GLU A 81 -11.79 -2.54 -4.02
N TYR A 82 -10.64 -1.87 -4.07
CA TYR A 82 -9.76 -1.85 -5.23
C TYR A 82 -8.31 -2.11 -4.83
N LEU A 83 -7.71 -3.12 -5.46
CA LEU A 83 -6.30 -3.44 -5.34
C LEU A 83 -5.69 -3.57 -6.73
N ASP A 84 -4.62 -2.82 -6.99
CA ASP A 84 -3.76 -3.05 -8.15
C ASP A 84 -2.28 -3.05 -7.77
N ILE A 85 -1.65 -4.19 -7.99
CA ILE A 85 -0.23 -4.44 -7.72
C ILE A 85 0.50 -4.93 -8.98
N GLY A 86 -0.15 -4.86 -10.14
CA GLY A 86 0.37 -5.35 -11.41
C GLY A 86 1.66 -4.66 -11.84
N GLY A 87 2.42 -5.29 -12.72
CA GLY A 87 3.64 -4.67 -13.27
C GLY A 87 4.75 -4.42 -12.26
N ASN A 88 4.73 -5.11 -11.11
CA ASN A 88 5.90 -5.27 -10.24
C ASN A 88 6.73 -6.47 -10.70
N ASN A 89 8.02 -6.49 -10.36
CA ASN A 89 8.91 -7.64 -10.58
C ASN A 89 8.83 -8.67 -9.43
N ALA A 90 7.74 -8.66 -8.68
CA ALA A 90 7.63 -9.44 -7.46
C ALA A 90 7.28 -10.89 -7.75
N ASP A 91 7.99 -11.82 -7.11
CA ASP A 91 7.42 -13.14 -6.88
C ASP A 91 6.23 -12.92 -5.94
N ILE A 92 5.01 -13.03 -6.48
CA ILE A 92 3.80 -12.96 -5.68
C ILE A 92 3.74 -14.27 -4.88
N VAL A 93 4.29 -14.24 -3.67
CA VAL A 93 4.13 -15.31 -2.67
C VAL A 93 2.84 -15.11 -1.85
N GLY A 94 2.16 -13.97 -2.10
CA GLY A 94 0.81 -13.57 -1.70
C GLY A 94 -0.30 -14.57 -2.03
N THR A 95 -1.22 -14.81 -1.10
CA THR A 95 -2.53 -15.39 -1.43
C THR A 95 -3.62 -14.34 -1.28
N PHE A 96 -4.43 -14.09 -2.31
CA PHE A 96 -5.56 -13.15 -2.26
C PHE A 96 -6.78 -13.70 -1.49
N GLN A 97 -6.58 -14.66 -0.59
CA GLN A 97 -7.67 -15.35 0.13
C GLN A 97 -8.31 -14.50 1.21
N ASP A 98 -7.58 -13.51 1.73
CA ASP A 98 -8.01 -12.62 2.80
C ASP A 98 -8.58 -11.29 2.29
N LEU A 99 -8.65 -11.09 0.96
CA LEU A 99 -9.29 -9.90 0.41
C LEU A 99 -10.81 -9.97 0.63
N PRO A 100 -11.45 -8.88 1.06
CA PRO A 100 -12.91 -8.80 1.12
C PRO A 100 -13.51 -9.03 -0.28
N ASN A 101 -14.69 -9.67 -0.32
CA ASN A 101 -15.42 -9.99 -1.56
C ASN A 101 -16.11 -8.76 -2.18
#